data_AF-A0A9P7EH70-F1
#
_entry.id   AF-A0A9P7EH70-F1
#
_cell.length_a   1.000
_cell.length_b   1.000
_cell.length_c   1.000
_cell.angle_alpha   90.00
_cell.angle_beta   90.00
_cell.angle_gamma   90.00
#
_symmetry.space_group_name_H-M   'P 1'
#
loop_
_entity.id
_entity.type
_entity.pdbx_description
1 polymer ?
#
loop_
_entity_poly.entity_id
_entity_poly.type
_entity_poly.pdbx_seq_one_letter_code
_entity_poly.pdbx_strand_id
1 'polypeptide(L)'
;MLAQRILAGPSASLSPFELLDVPILERIAFYLVTSRFIGPPSELIPLLCTSRTINASLRFRDNHHLYSQIFCRKFDSAAVIRRLSWGRTTVECLSEELRKRSTILTRMRRQNAENSTHLQEDLWAVYLMLLENDGKNMAQLCLWAELPIWLANVIEDKCQVPREHPLSWVNDNEGTSLILWLLWMSSSQGSVKNEDPRARNKMLTRLEPFLVQGHRFSSAYAPDAFFYLPLCAETEVAIPCTTGLPLPIARDFVHYGRNIRLAAPPLIPAALLNYVVRLEVRLDDNPLPSAVAQLPETRAQAAAMGPSLPRLTQEDIIDFHFHTRTRFFGDYTGLGSERLDSEWFRIVSCYDPWAVDRPLRGIFYHLGSLTGHWNGRALIPYLQAHFEANMSNRRPSVQGVTWAHERISCVFKEHHCLIPDEPISAPAEAHGWGEDILNVWLPRRLEIKHGADNLTLHDPETGKTVRYETYHADRENPYSRPSKMSSEWRCELPAVSEDSLYETDDDYEEVFEERTSGVTDIIITGETFDRESPAWGSFSFIGRVRPWDGFVVLLRRSKHAAHAYHGRWIFKGYIHERSLVGRWRETGTAVDQLGYEGGFVLCKADETSMVV
;
A
#
# COMPACT_ATOMS: atom_id res chain seq x y z
N MET A 1 43.41 16.46 -68.84
CA MET A 1 42.25 16.92 -68.04
C MET A 1 41.01 16.31 -68.67
N LEU A 2 40.16 15.47 -68.08
CA LEU A 2 39.97 14.84 -66.78
C LEU A 2 39.16 13.56 -67.15
N ALA A 3 39.65 12.34 -66.95
CA ALA A 3 39.37 11.53 -65.75
C ALA A 3 37.95 11.68 -65.18
N GLN A 4 37.12 10.67 -65.40
CA GLN A 4 36.14 10.04 -64.48
C GLN A 4 34.79 9.72 -65.13
N ARG A 5 34.64 8.46 -65.57
CA ARG A 5 33.40 7.67 -65.47
C ARG A 5 33.76 6.20 -65.70
N ILE A 6 34.50 5.65 -64.73
CA ILE A 6 34.69 4.22 -64.54
C ILE A 6 34.03 3.89 -63.19
N LEU A 7 33.24 2.80 -63.19
CA LEU A 7 32.60 2.11 -62.06
C LEU A 7 31.25 2.67 -61.59
N ALA A 8 30.19 2.34 -62.33
CA ALA A 8 29.04 1.76 -61.64
C ALA A 8 29.55 0.49 -60.95
N GLY A 9 29.74 0.56 -59.63
CA GLY A 9 30.00 -0.64 -58.83
C GLY A 9 28.85 -1.64 -59.03
N PRO A 10 29.08 -2.94 -58.81
CA PRO A 10 27.99 -3.90 -58.81
C PRO A 10 26.92 -3.39 -57.84
N SER A 11 25.66 -3.33 -58.26
CA SER A 11 24.55 -3.27 -57.30
C SER A 11 24.75 -4.47 -56.39
N ALA A 12 25.27 -4.25 -55.19
CA ALA A 12 25.58 -5.33 -54.26
C ALA A 12 24.29 -6.13 -54.10
N SER A 13 24.29 -7.36 -54.61
CA SER A 13 23.16 -8.25 -54.46
C SER A 13 22.91 -8.41 -52.97
N LEU A 14 21.68 -8.13 -52.53
CA LEU A 14 21.28 -8.33 -51.15
C LEU A 14 21.68 -9.74 -50.72
N SER A 15 22.22 -9.85 -49.51
CA SER A 15 22.54 -11.16 -48.93
C SER A 15 21.26 -12.01 -48.80
N PRO A 16 21.37 -13.34 -48.79
CA PRO A 16 20.20 -14.20 -48.56
C PRO A 16 19.41 -13.87 -47.29
N PHE A 17 20.10 -13.33 -46.27
CA PHE A 17 19.49 -12.88 -45.04
C PHE A 17 18.67 -11.59 -45.22
N GLU A 18 19.15 -10.63 -46.02
CA GLU A 18 18.41 -9.41 -46.37
C GLU A 18 17.23 -9.65 -47.31
N LEU A 19 17.18 -10.82 -47.97
CA LEU A 19 16.09 -11.23 -48.85
C LEU A 19 14.93 -11.92 -48.09
N LEU A 20 15.06 -12.13 -46.77
CA LEU A 20 13.99 -12.69 -45.96
C LEU A 20 12.83 -11.69 -45.80
N ASP A 21 11.61 -12.20 -45.77
CA ASP A 21 10.43 -11.39 -45.50
C ASP A 21 10.46 -10.79 -44.08
N VAL A 22 9.86 -9.61 -43.92
CA VAL A 22 9.83 -8.87 -42.65
C VAL A 22 9.33 -9.72 -41.47
N PRO A 23 8.24 -10.52 -41.57
CA PRO A 23 7.79 -11.35 -40.45
C PRO A 23 8.82 -12.42 -40.02
N ILE A 24 9.65 -12.91 -40.94
CA ILE A 24 10.72 -13.85 -40.64
C ILE A 24 11.86 -13.13 -39.91
N LEU A 25 12.26 -11.95 -40.41
CA LEU A 25 13.25 -11.10 -39.77
C LEU A 25 12.82 -10.69 -38.35
N GLU A 26 11.55 -10.33 -38.15
CA GLU A 26 10.97 -10.04 -36.83
C GLU A 26 11.10 -11.24 -35.90
N ARG A 27 10.72 -12.44 -36.36
CA ARG A 27 10.78 -13.65 -35.54
C ARG A 27 12.22 -14.00 -35.14
N ILE A 28 13.17 -13.83 -36.05
CA ILE A 28 14.60 -14.02 -35.77
C ILE A 28 15.07 -13.00 -34.72
N ALA A 29 14.73 -11.72 -34.90
CA ALA A 29 15.08 -10.66 -33.97
C ALA A 29 14.46 -10.88 -32.58
N PHE A 30 13.19 -11.32 -32.53
CA PHE A 30 12.49 -11.67 -31.30
C PHE A 30 13.24 -12.76 -30.53
N TYR A 31 13.57 -13.89 -31.18
CA TYR A 31 14.28 -14.97 -30.49
C TYR A 31 15.72 -14.60 -30.11
N LEU A 32 16.39 -13.76 -30.90
CA LEU A 32 17.72 -13.24 -30.57
C LEU A 32 17.71 -12.54 -29.20
N VAL A 33 16.79 -11.60 -29.00
CA VAL A 33 16.76 -10.74 -27.81
C VAL A 33 15.98 -11.33 -26.63
N THR A 34 15.17 -12.35 -26.87
CA THR A 34 14.40 -13.04 -25.81
C THR A 34 15.03 -14.35 -25.36
N SER A 35 16.11 -14.80 -26.02
CA SER A 35 16.95 -15.91 -25.56
C SER A 35 17.44 -15.68 -24.14
N ARG A 36 17.92 -14.46 -23.85
CA ARG A 36 18.16 -13.96 -22.50
C ARG A 36 16.90 -13.28 -21.99
N PHE A 37 16.29 -13.85 -20.95
CA PHE A 37 15.08 -13.29 -20.34
C PHE A 37 15.33 -11.91 -19.69
N ILE A 38 16.37 -11.81 -18.85
CA ILE A 38 16.69 -10.59 -18.10
C ILE A 38 17.44 -9.54 -18.92
N GLY A 39 17.14 -8.27 -18.66
CA GLY A 39 17.79 -7.10 -19.23
C GLY A 39 17.13 -6.55 -20.51
N PRO A 40 17.53 -5.32 -20.90
CA PRO A 40 17.15 -4.69 -22.16
C PRO A 40 17.50 -5.57 -23.38
N PRO A 41 16.79 -5.42 -24.53
CA PRO A 41 17.08 -6.15 -25.77
C PRO A 41 18.33 -5.61 -26.49
N SER A 42 19.47 -5.61 -25.80
CA SER A 42 20.73 -4.98 -26.26
C SER A 42 21.34 -5.66 -27.49
N GLU A 43 21.08 -6.94 -27.66
CA GLU A 43 21.52 -7.79 -28.76
C GLU A 43 20.91 -7.37 -30.11
N LEU A 44 19.85 -6.56 -30.08
CA LEU A 44 19.24 -5.99 -31.27
C LEU A 44 20.13 -4.93 -31.93
N ILE A 45 20.94 -4.21 -31.14
CA ILE A 45 21.75 -3.10 -31.64
C ILE A 45 22.79 -3.60 -32.66
N PRO A 46 23.61 -4.64 -32.38
CA PRO A 46 24.51 -5.20 -33.38
C PRO A 46 23.77 -5.66 -34.65
N LEU A 47 22.62 -6.33 -34.53
CA LEU A 47 21.83 -6.79 -35.67
C LEU A 47 21.39 -5.61 -36.56
N LEU A 48 20.85 -4.55 -35.96
CA LEU A 48 20.41 -3.34 -36.66
C LEU A 48 21.58 -2.58 -37.32
N CYS A 49 22.82 -2.79 -36.87
CA CYS A 49 24.02 -2.19 -37.44
C CYS A 49 24.62 -2.99 -38.61
N THR A 50 24.10 -4.20 -38.90
CA THR A 50 24.66 -5.05 -39.96
C THR A 50 24.30 -4.60 -41.38
N SER A 51 23.09 -4.06 -41.60
CA SER A 51 22.61 -3.61 -42.91
C SER A 51 21.56 -2.51 -42.77
N ARG A 52 21.53 -1.59 -43.75
CA ARG A 52 20.48 -0.58 -43.88
C ARG A 52 19.12 -1.19 -44.16
N THR A 53 19.06 -2.29 -44.92
CA THR A 53 17.81 -3.01 -45.25
C THR A 53 17.22 -3.66 -43.99
N ILE A 54 18.06 -4.33 -43.20
CA ILE A 54 17.67 -4.94 -41.92
C ILE A 54 17.25 -3.86 -40.94
N ASN A 55 18.02 -2.77 -40.85
CA ASN A 55 17.68 -1.63 -40.01
C ASN A 55 16.32 -1.04 -40.36
N ALA A 56 16.06 -0.76 -41.65
CA ALA A 56 14.80 -0.22 -42.10
C ALA A 56 13.61 -1.15 -41.77
N SER A 57 13.82 -2.47 -41.82
CA SER A 57 12.78 -3.47 -41.55
C SER A 57 12.48 -3.66 -40.06
N LEU A 58 13.47 -3.47 -39.18
CA LEU A 58 13.38 -3.84 -37.76
C LEU A 58 13.51 -2.65 -36.79
N ARG A 59 13.72 -1.43 -37.28
CA ARG A 59 13.90 -0.24 -36.42
C ARG A 59 12.66 0.05 -35.58
N PHE A 60 12.90 0.51 -34.35
CA PHE A 60 11.87 0.85 -33.36
C PHE A 60 10.71 1.69 -33.90
N ARG A 61 11.03 2.76 -34.64
CA ARG A 61 10.03 3.71 -35.14
C ARG A 61 8.98 3.09 -36.07
N ASP A 62 9.33 2.02 -36.78
CA ASP A 62 8.47 1.48 -37.84
C ASP A 62 7.95 0.07 -37.52
N ASN A 63 8.44 -0.56 -36.45
CA ASN A 63 8.13 -1.95 -36.14
C ASN A 63 7.65 -2.13 -34.69
N HIS A 64 6.62 -1.39 -34.28
CA HIS A 64 6.08 -1.49 -32.93
C HIS A 64 5.64 -2.93 -32.55
N HIS A 65 5.23 -3.73 -33.54
CA HIS A 65 4.82 -5.13 -33.36
C HIS A 65 5.93 -6.01 -32.75
N LEU A 66 7.15 -5.96 -33.29
CA LEU A 66 8.28 -6.69 -32.72
C LEU A 66 8.53 -6.29 -31.26
N TYR A 67 8.55 -4.99 -30.97
CA TYR A 67 8.88 -4.47 -29.65
C TYR A 67 7.78 -4.71 -28.61
N SER A 68 6.50 -4.70 -29.01
CA SER A 68 5.41 -5.09 -28.10
C SER A 68 5.48 -6.58 -27.74
N GLN A 69 5.84 -7.46 -28.69
CA GLN A 69 6.07 -8.87 -28.39
C GLN A 69 7.25 -9.07 -27.43
N ILE A 70 8.35 -8.34 -27.66
CA ILE A 70 9.51 -8.35 -26.74
C ILE A 70 9.08 -7.89 -25.34
N PHE A 71 8.25 -6.85 -25.24
CA PHE A 71 7.69 -6.37 -23.97
C PHE A 71 6.95 -7.49 -23.24
N CYS A 72 5.93 -8.09 -23.86
CA CYS A 72 5.12 -9.15 -23.26
C CYS A 72 5.96 -10.38 -22.87
N ARG A 73 7.07 -10.62 -23.56
CA ARG A 73 8.00 -11.71 -23.21
C ARG A 73 8.87 -11.38 -21.99
N LYS A 74 9.32 -10.13 -21.84
CA LYS A 74 10.29 -9.72 -20.81
C LYS A 74 9.68 -9.12 -19.54
N PHE A 75 8.47 -8.56 -19.64
CA PHE A 75 7.77 -7.87 -18.56
C PHE A 75 6.35 -8.44 -18.37
N ASP A 76 5.77 -8.18 -17.21
CA ASP A 76 4.40 -8.53 -16.90
C ASP A 76 3.42 -7.54 -17.54
N SER A 77 2.27 -8.03 -17.97
CA SER A 77 1.22 -7.24 -18.66
C SER A 77 -0.19 -7.53 -18.17
N ALA A 78 -0.41 -8.59 -17.37
CA ALA A 78 -1.76 -8.99 -16.95
C ALA A 78 -2.41 -7.92 -16.07
N ALA A 79 -1.65 -7.31 -15.16
CA ALA A 79 -2.11 -6.18 -14.35
C ALA A 79 -2.68 -5.04 -15.18
N VAL A 80 -1.97 -4.65 -16.23
CA VAL A 80 -2.32 -3.47 -17.06
C VAL A 80 -3.51 -3.76 -17.94
N ILE A 81 -3.58 -4.98 -18.51
CA ILE A 81 -4.75 -5.45 -19.27
C ILE A 81 -6.00 -5.48 -18.39
N ARG A 82 -5.86 -5.78 -17.09
CA ARG A 82 -6.98 -5.79 -16.13
C ARG A 82 -7.39 -4.39 -15.67
N ARG A 83 -6.43 -3.47 -15.51
CA ARG A 83 -6.63 -2.17 -14.84
C ARG A 83 -6.86 -1.00 -15.81
N LEU A 84 -6.40 -1.10 -17.05
CA LEU A 84 -6.46 -0.03 -18.04
C LEU A 84 -7.31 -0.45 -19.25
N SER A 85 -7.81 0.54 -19.99
CA SER A 85 -8.60 0.32 -21.21
C SER A 85 -7.75 -0.27 -22.36
N TRP A 86 -8.43 -0.82 -23.38
CA TRP A 86 -7.76 -1.37 -24.57
C TRP A 86 -6.91 -0.32 -25.31
N GLY A 87 -7.29 0.96 -25.25
CA GLY A 87 -6.51 2.07 -25.82
C GLY A 87 -5.11 2.26 -25.22
N ARG A 88 -4.86 1.73 -24.00
CA ARG A 88 -3.53 1.75 -23.35
C ARG A 88 -2.73 0.46 -23.50
N THR A 89 -3.30 -0.57 -24.13
CA THR A 89 -2.63 -1.86 -24.33
C THR A 89 -2.33 -2.12 -25.81
N THR A 90 -2.30 -1.06 -26.62
CA THR A 90 -1.92 -1.11 -28.03
C THR A 90 -0.47 -1.51 -28.22
N VAL A 91 -0.15 -1.94 -29.43
CA VAL A 91 1.20 -2.36 -29.83
C VAL A 91 2.20 -1.21 -29.66
N GLU A 92 1.78 0.02 -29.96
CA GLU A 92 2.55 1.25 -29.80
C GLU A 92 2.84 1.51 -28.33
N CYS A 93 1.81 1.49 -27.46
CA CYS A 93 1.96 1.74 -26.03
C CYS A 93 2.90 0.73 -25.36
N LEU A 94 2.76 -0.56 -25.66
CA LEU A 94 3.62 -1.62 -25.11
C LEU A 94 5.07 -1.48 -25.60
N SER A 95 5.27 -1.10 -26.86
CA SER A 95 6.62 -0.86 -27.40
C SER A 95 7.32 0.33 -26.73
N GLU A 96 6.58 1.40 -26.45
CA GLU A 96 7.09 2.59 -25.76
C GLU A 96 7.41 2.28 -24.29
N GLU A 97 6.57 1.46 -23.65
CA GLU A 97 6.82 0.99 -22.29
C GLU A 97 8.10 0.12 -22.22
N LEU A 98 8.36 -0.74 -23.22
CA LEU A 98 9.63 -1.49 -23.32
C LEU A 98 10.84 -0.55 -23.37
N ARG A 99 10.77 0.49 -24.20
CA ARG A 99 11.83 1.49 -24.32
C ARG A 99 12.06 2.19 -22.98
N LYS A 100 10.99 2.70 -22.37
CA LYS A 100 11.03 3.39 -21.07
C LYS A 100 11.65 2.51 -19.98
N ARG A 101 11.13 1.30 -19.75
CA ARG A 101 11.65 0.38 -18.72
C ARG A 101 13.09 -0.01 -18.98
N SER A 102 13.47 -0.27 -20.23
CA SER A 102 14.86 -0.60 -20.60
C SER A 102 15.84 0.53 -20.26
N THR A 103 15.44 1.78 -20.50
CA THR A 103 16.24 2.96 -20.15
C THR A 103 16.39 3.12 -18.64
N ILE A 104 15.29 3.00 -17.88
CA ILE A 104 15.30 3.12 -16.42
C ILE A 104 16.19 2.05 -15.80
N LEU A 105 15.99 0.78 -16.17
CA LEU A 105 16.83 -0.32 -15.69
C LEU A 105 18.31 0.01 -15.95
N THR A 106 18.64 0.49 -17.16
CA THR A 106 20.03 0.81 -17.53
C THR A 106 20.60 1.94 -16.67
N ARG A 107 19.82 2.97 -16.35
CA ARG A 107 20.24 4.04 -15.43
C ARG A 107 20.50 3.49 -14.03
N MET A 108 19.58 2.68 -13.49
CA MET A 108 19.74 2.05 -12.18
C MET A 108 21.03 1.23 -12.11
N ARG A 109 21.30 0.41 -13.13
CA ARG A 109 22.49 -0.45 -13.18
C ARG A 109 23.80 0.34 -13.29
N ARG A 110 23.79 1.51 -13.94
CA ARG A 110 25.00 2.36 -14.12
C ARG A 110 25.35 3.17 -12.87
N GLN A 111 24.36 3.59 -12.08
CA GLN A 111 24.54 4.38 -10.86
C GLN A 111 25.38 5.66 -11.04
N ASN A 112 25.16 6.42 -12.12
CA ASN A 112 25.91 7.65 -12.41
C ASN A 112 25.32 8.87 -11.68
N ALA A 113 26.14 9.90 -11.41
CA ALA A 113 25.71 11.14 -10.73
C ALA A 113 24.61 11.92 -11.49
N GLU A 114 24.61 11.84 -12.82
CA GLU A 114 23.56 12.42 -13.69
C GLU A 114 22.17 11.77 -13.48
N ASN A 115 22.10 10.61 -12.82
CA ASN A 115 20.84 9.94 -12.53
C ASN A 115 19.97 10.70 -11.52
N SER A 116 20.56 11.63 -10.75
CA SER A 116 19.83 12.42 -9.75
C SER A 116 18.69 13.26 -10.35
N THR A 117 18.81 13.70 -11.61
CA THR A 117 17.76 14.48 -12.30
C THR A 117 16.53 13.63 -12.66
N HIS A 118 16.72 12.33 -12.90
CA HIS A 118 15.67 11.39 -13.27
C HIS A 118 15.19 10.52 -12.10
N LEU A 119 15.74 10.71 -10.91
CA LEU A 119 15.49 9.83 -9.76
C LEU A 119 14.00 9.68 -9.46
N GLN A 120 13.23 10.77 -9.51
CA GLN A 120 11.80 10.72 -9.22
C GLN A 120 11.02 9.92 -10.27
N GLU A 121 11.39 10.05 -11.55
CA GLU A 121 10.80 9.26 -12.64
C GLU A 121 11.15 7.77 -12.50
N ASP A 122 12.40 7.48 -12.15
CA ASP A 122 12.90 6.13 -11.92
C ASP A 122 12.19 5.47 -10.73
N LEU A 123 12.05 6.17 -9.60
CA LEU A 123 11.34 5.69 -8.42
C LEU A 123 9.88 5.34 -8.75
N TRP A 124 9.17 6.21 -9.46
CA TRP A 124 7.79 5.96 -9.90
C TRP A 124 7.69 4.75 -10.82
N ALA A 125 8.54 4.69 -11.85
CA ALA A 125 8.46 3.59 -12.79
C ALA A 125 8.77 2.23 -12.14
N VAL A 126 9.74 2.18 -11.22
CA VAL A 126 10.04 0.97 -10.44
C VAL A 126 8.86 0.61 -9.54
N TYR A 127 8.22 1.59 -8.89
CA TYR A 127 7.05 1.34 -8.04
C TYR A 127 5.89 0.75 -8.84
N LEU A 128 5.56 1.33 -10.00
CA LEU A 128 4.52 0.80 -10.90
C LEU A 128 4.87 -0.60 -11.41
N MET A 129 6.14 -0.85 -11.76
CA MET A 129 6.62 -2.19 -12.13
C MET A 129 6.39 -3.22 -11.02
N LEU A 130 6.53 -2.84 -9.75
CA LEU A 130 6.25 -3.72 -8.61
C LEU A 130 4.74 -3.91 -8.37
N LEU A 131 3.91 -2.89 -8.56
CA LEU A 131 2.44 -3.02 -8.51
C LEU A 131 1.88 -3.92 -9.62
N GLU A 132 2.58 -3.99 -10.75
CA GLU A 132 2.24 -4.82 -11.91
C GLU A 132 2.93 -6.19 -11.92
N ASN A 133 3.65 -6.54 -10.86
CA ASN A 133 4.51 -7.71 -10.87
C ASN A 133 3.71 -9.02 -10.73
N ASP A 134 3.81 -9.86 -11.74
CA ASP A 134 3.41 -11.29 -11.74
C ASP A 134 4.63 -12.22 -11.75
N GLY A 135 5.84 -11.65 -11.62
CA GLY A 135 7.10 -12.36 -11.43
C GLY A 135 8.21 -11.88 -12.38
N LYS A 136 7.86 -11.43 -13.59
CA LYS A 136 8.86 -10.97 -14.56
C LYS A 136 9.45 -9.62 -14.16
N ASN A 137 8.61 -8.68 -13.73
CA ASN A 137 9.06 -7.33 -13.40
C ASN A 137 10.07 -7.33 -12.23
N MET A 138 9.77 -8.08 -11.17
CA MET A 138 10.67 -8.26 -10.02
C MET A 138 11.99 -8.92 -10.44
N ALA A 139 11.95 -9.91 -11.33
CA ALA A 139 13.17 -10.53 -11.85
C ALA A 139 14.05 -9.53 -12.63
N GLN A 140 13.46 -8.64 -13.42
CA GLN A 140 14.20 -7.58 -14.11
C GLN A 140 14.85 -6.61 -13.11
N LEU A 141 14.08 -6.16 -12.12
CA LEU A 141 14.52 -5.20 -11.11
C LEU A 141 15.64 -5.75 -10.22
N CYS A 142 15.48 -6.95 -9.70
CA CYS A 142 16.42 -7.53 -8.73
C CYS A 142 17.62 -8.21 -9.40
N LEU A 143 17.41 -9.03 -10.44
CA LEU A 143 18.49 -9.84 -11.03
C LEU A 143 19.32 -9.05 -12.06
N TRP A 144 18.76 -8.03 -12.69
CA TRP A 144 19.46 -7.26 -13.71
C TRP A 144 19.76 -5.82 -13.29
N ALA A 145 18.80 -5.08 -12.73
CA ALA A 145 19.02 -3.70 -12.32
C ALA A 145 19.58 -3.56 -10.89
N GLU A 146 19.69 -4.66 -10.15
CA GLU A 146 20.26 -4.69 -8.79
C GLU A 146 19.52 -3.73 -7.83
N LEU A 147 18.19 -3.74 -7.89
CA LEU A 147 17.30 -2.85 -7.12
C LEU A 147 17.73 -2.66 -5.65
N PRO A 148 18.07 -3.71 -4.85
CA PRO A 148 18.49 -3.50 -3.46
C PRO A 148 19.75 -2.64 -3.32
N ILE A 149 20.73 -2.80 -4.21
CA ILE A 149 21.99 -2.05 -4.18
C ILE A 149 21.72 -0.61 -4.60
N TRP A 150 20.98 -0.42 -5.70
CA TRP A 150 20.59 0.91 -6.17
C TRP A 150 19.82 1.68 -5.09
N LEU A 151 18.86 1.05 -4.43
CA LEU A 151 18.03 1.68 -3.41
C LEU A 151 18.83 2.05 -2.16
N ALA A 152 19.78 1.20 -1.73
CA ALA A 152 20.68 1.50 -0.62
C ALA A 152 21.51 2.77 -0.88
N ASN A 153 22.02 2.92 -2.11
CA ASN A 153 22.77 4.11 -2.51
C ASN A 153 21.89 5.37 -2.53
N VAL A 154 20.68 5.28 -3.09
CA VAL A 154 19.70 6.38 -3.08
C VAL A 154 19.36 6.83 -1.66
N ILE A 155 19.15 5.89 -0.73
CA ILE A 155 18.89 6.17 0.68
C ILE A 155 20.09 6.90 1.31
N GLU A 156 21.30 6.40 1.07
CA GLU A 156 22.52 6.98 1.63
C GLU A 156 22.72 8.42 1.14
N ASP A 157 22.59 8.66 -0.16
CA ASP A 157 22.70 9.98 -0.77
C ASP A 157 21.72 10.98 -0.14
N LYS A 158 20.43 10.61 -0.06
CA LYS A 158 19.40 11.45 0.57
C LYS A 158 19.62 11.71 2.06
N CYS A 159 20.28 10.80 2.76
CA CYS A 159 20.59 10.92 4.18
C CYS A 159 21.82 11.79 4.46
N GLN A 160 22.70 11.99 3.48
CA GLN A 160 23.90 12.83 3.56
C GLN A 160 23.60 14.31 3.26
N VAL A 161 22.53 14.57 2.49
CA VAL A 161 22.06 15.93 2.20
C VAL A 161 21.64 16.65 3.50
N PRO A 162 21.97 17.95 3.67
CA PRO A 162 21.56 18.73 4.84
C PRO A 162 20.04 18.70 5.07
N ARG A 163 19.61 18.63 6.34
CA ARG A 163 18.19 18.52 6.71
C ARG A 163 17.30 19.64 6.15
N GLU A 164 17.83 20.82 5.92
CA GLU A 164 17.07 21.97 5.41
C GLU A 164 16.89 21.93 3.88
N HIS A 165 17.62 21.05 3.19
CA HIS A 165 17.57 20.95 1.75
C HIS A 165 16.24 20.30 1.29
N PRO A 166 15.65 20.73 0.16
CA PRO A 166 14.39 20.15 -0.35
C PRO A 166 14.47 18.64 -0.62
N LEU A 167 15.61 18.16 -1.15
CA LEU A 167 15.85 16.74 -1.44
C LEU A 167 16.24 15.90 -0.21
N SER A 168 16.24 16.50 0.99
CA SER A 168 16.60 15.75 2.19
C SER A 168 15.56 14.65 2.46
N TRP A 169 16.02 13.58 3.12
CA TRP A 169 15.20 12.45 3.54
C TRP A 169 13.84 12.83 4.17
N VAL A 170 13.76 13.95 4.90
CA VAL A 170 12.56 14.37 5.64
C VAL A 170 11.74 15.44 4.92
N ASN A 171 12.27 16.09 3.89
CA ASN A 171 11.57 17.15 3.16
C ASN A 171 11.02 16.67 1.81
N ASP A 172 11.70 15.72 1.15
CA ASP A 172 11.23 15.10 -0.08
C ASP A 172 10.20 14.00 0.23
N ASN A 173 8.99 14.41 0.59
CA ASN A 173 7.92 13.49 0.98
C ASN A 173 7.56 12.50 -0.13
N GLU A 174 7.54 12.95 -1.39
CA GLU A 174 7.19 12.12 -2.54
C GLU A 174 8.24 11.05 -2.79
N GLY A 175 9.50 11.47 -2.96
CA GLY A 175 10.60 10.55 -3.24
C GLY A 175 10.91 9.65 -2.04
N THR A 176 10.84 10.15 -0.80
CA THR A 176 11.03 9.33 0.40
C THR A 176 9.91 8.30 0.56
N SER A 177 8.65 8.66 0.28
CA SER A 177 7.55 7.69 0.31
C SER A 177 7.83 6.53 -0.66
N LEU A 178 8.14 6.84 -1.92
CA LEU A 178 8.45 5.82 -2.92
C LEU A 178 9.64 4.95 -2.48
N ILE A 179 10.73 5.54 -1.98
CA ILE A 179 11.89 4.77 -1.49
C ILE A 179 11.51 3.79 -0.39
N LEU A 180 10.68 4.21 0.57
CA LEU A 180 10.26 3.35 1.68
C LEU A 180 9.34 2.22 1.22
N TRP A 181 8.43 2.51 0.28
CA TRP A 181 7.59 1.48 -0.34
C TRP A 181 8.42 0.49 -1.16
N LEU A 182 9.35 0.97 -1.97
CA LEU A 182 10.28 0.10 -2.71
C LEU A 182 11.11 -0.76 -1.75
N LEU A 183 11.62 -0.17 -0.66
CA LEU A 183 12.38 -0.89 0.35
C LEU A 183 11.53 -1.99 0.99
N TRP A 184 10.28 -1.68 1.33
CA TRP A 184 9.33 -2.65 1.87
C TRP A 184 9.07 -3.80 0.89
N MET A 185 8.70 -3.47 -0.35
CA MET A 185 8.32 -4.44 -1.38
C MET A 185 9.49 -5.29 -1.89
N SER A 186 10.74 -4.83 -1.71
CA SER A 186 11.94 -5.61 -2.04
C SER A 186 12.58 -6.31 -0.83
N SER A 187 12.12 -6.04 0.40
CA SER A 187 12.66 -6.66 1.61
C SER A 187 12.04 -8.03 1.85
N SER A 188 12.88 -8.97 2.29
CA SER A 188 12.48 -10.27 2.82
C SER A 188 13.06 -10.50 4.21
N GLN A 189 12.52 -11.47 4.95
CA GLN A 189 13.04 -11.87 6.25
C GLN A 189 14.55 -12.16 6.21
N GLY A 190 15.00 -12.88 5.18
CA GLY A 190 16.42 -13.19 4.99
C GLY A 190 17.27 -11.94 4.74
N SER A 191 16.79 -11.01 3.91
CA SER A 191 17.52 -9.77 3.63
C SER A 191 17.70 -8.90 4.88
N VAL A 192 16.65 -8.74 5.69
CA VAL A 192 16.68 -7.88 6.89
C VAL A 192 17.50 -8.52 8.02
N LYS A 193 17.44 -9.84 8.19
CA LYS A 193 18.27 -10.56 9.16
C LYS A 193 19.76 -10.48 8.82
N ASN A 194 20.11 -10.44 7.54
CA ASN A 194 21.49 -10.35 7.06
C ASN A 194 22.00 -8.90 6.92
N GLU A 195 21.20 -7.89 7.26
CA GLU A 195 21.66 -6.50 7.29
C GLU A 195 22.79 -6.33 8.32
N ASP A 196 23.82 -5.56 7.96
CA ASP A 196 24.84 -5.16 8.93
C ASP A 196 24.19 -4.44 10.13
N PRO A 197 24.50 -4.80 11.39
CA PRO A 197 23.86 -4.20 12.56
C PRO A 197 24.02 -2.68 12.64
N ARG A 198 25.12 -2.10 12.14
CA ARG A 198 25.32 -0.65 12.13
C ARG A 198 24.42 0.00 11.08
N ALA A 199 24.35 -0.58 9.87
CA ALA A 199 23.44 -0.12 8.82
C ALA A 199 21.97 -0.19 9.27
N ARG A 200 21.56 -1.30 9.91
CA ARG A 200 20.21 -1.48 10.46
C ARG A 200 19.88 -0.43 11.53
N ASN A 201 20.79 -0.19 12.48
CA ASN A 201 20.60 0.84 13.51
C ASN A 201 20.56 2.26 12.91
N LYS A 202 21.37 2.53 11.90
CA LYS A 202 21.32 3.78 11.14
C LYS A 202 19.95 3.95 10.49
N MET A 203 19.43 2.92 9.82
CA MET A 203 18.10 2.93 9.21
C MET A 203 17.00 3.20 10.25
N LEU A 204 17.00 2.48 11.38
CA LEU A 204 16.04 2.72 12.47
C LEU A 204 16.07 4.18 12.94
N THR A 205 17.26 4.75 13.15
CA THR A 205 17.43 6.15 13.54
C THR A 205 16.91 7.14 12.49
N ARG A 206 17.01 6.78 11.20
CA ARG A 206 16.49 7.61 10.09
C ARG A 206 14.97 7.54 9.96
N LEU A 207 14.33 6.48 10.45
CA LEU A 207 12.88 6.31 10.43
C LEU A 207 12.18 6.94 11.64
N GLU A 208 12.89 7.14 12.76
CA GLU A 208 12.35 7.76 13.99
C GLU A 208 11.54 9.05 13.76
N PRO A 209 11.97 10.01 12.92
CA PRO A 209 11.20 11.23 12.70
C PRO A 209 9.78 11.01 12.18
N PHE A 210 9.57 10.01 11.32
CA PHE A 210 8.25 9.68 10.79
C PHE A 210 7.35 9.02 11.83
N LEU A 211 7.94 8.37 12.83
CA LEU A 211 7.20 7.69 13.90
C LEU A 211 6.76 8.70 14.97
N VAL A 212 7.70 9.56 15.40
CA VAL A 212 7.47 10.56 16.45
C VAL A 212 6.57 11.70 15.98
N GLN A 213 6.82 12.19 14.76
CA GLN A 213 6.10 13.32 14.17
C GLN A 213 5.20 12.86 13.02
N GLY A 214 4.59 11.68 13.14
CA GLY A 214 3.84 11.08 12.04
C GLY A 214 2.67 11.91 11.52
N HIS A 215 2.16 12.86 12.32
CA HIS A 215 1.10 13.79 11.89
C HIS A 215 1.60 14.85 10.91
N ARG A 216 2.91 14.92 10.66
CA ARG A 216 3.51 15.85 9.68
C ARG A 216 3.68 15.22 8.30
N PHE A 217 3.34 13.94 8.16
CA PHE A 217 3.54 13.18 6.92
C PHE A 217 2.26 12.44 6.53
N SER A 218 2.15 12.09 5.25
CA SER A 218 0.96 11.44 4.73
C SER A 218 0.74 10.06 5.35
N SER A 219 -0.43 9.88 5.95
CA SER A 219 -0.89 8.60 6.50
C SER A 219 -2.16 8.08 5.85
N ALA A 220 -2.87 8.93 5.09
CA ALA A 220 -4.09 8.63 4.38
C ALA A 220 -4.21 9.45 3.08
N TYR A 221 -5.07 9.00 2.16
CA TYR A 221 -5.33 9.66 0.88
C TYR A 221 -6.34 10.81 0.96
N ALA A 222 -7.14 10.85 2.03
CA ALA A 222 -8.05 11.95 2.33
C ALA A 222 -8.08 12.22 3.85
N PRO A 223 -8.46 13.43 4.28
CA PRO A 223 -8.51 13.78 5.69
C PRO A 223 -9.37 12.78 6.46
N ASP A 224 -8.88 12.30 7.61
CA ASP A 224 -9.48 11.19 8.34
C ASP A 224 -10.74 11.57 9.14
N ALA A 225 -10.96 12.87 9.36
CA ALA A 225 -12.20 13.36 9.96
C ALA A 225 -13.42 13.04 9.07
N PHE A 226 -13.23 12.93 7.75
CA PHE A 226 -14.34 12.83 6.81
C PHE A 226 -14.63 11.40 6.35
N PHE A 227 -15.87 10.95 6.53
CA PHE A 227 -16.36 9.67 6.03
C PHE A 227 -16.91 9.79 4.60
N TYR A 228 -17.69 10.85 4.34
CA TYR A 228 -18.29 11.09 3.04
C TYR A 228 -17.35 11.92 2.16
N LEU A 229 -17.08 11.42 0.96
CA LEU A 229 -16.23 12.04 -0.05
C LEU A 229 -16.90 11.91 -1.43
N PRO A 230 -16.71 12.86 -2.36
CA PRO A 230 -15.80 14.02 -2.27
C PRO A 230 -16.27 15.13 -1.32
N LEU A 231 -15.34 15.99 -0.88
CA LEU A 231 -15.61 17.17 -0.08
C LEU A 231 -16.18 18.31 -0.92
N CYS A 232 -17.04 19.12 -0.32
CA CYS A 232 -17.50 20.37 -0.95
C CYS A 232 -16.35 21.40 -1.00
N ALA A 233 -16.30 22.20 -2.06
CA ALA A 233 -15.24 23.19 -2.30
C ALA A 233 -15.11 24.22 -1.15
N GLU A 234 -16.21 24.52 -0.45
CA GLU A 234 -16.24 25.43 0.69
C GLU A 234 -15.45 24.89 1.91
N THR A 235 -15.12 23.60 1.92
CA THR A 235 -14.38 22.93 3.01
C THR A 235 -12.86 23.11 2.90
N GLU A 236 -12.36 23.62 1.77
CA GLU A 236 -10.92 23.64 1.44
C GLU A 236 -10.07 24.53 2.38
N VAL A 237 -10.68 25.56 3.00
CA VAL A 237 -9.92 26.64 3.66
C VAL A 237 -9.64 26.38 5.15
N ALA A 238 -10.17 25.30 5.77
CA ALA A 238 -10.21 25.23 7.24
C ALA A 238 -9.92 23.88 7.91
N ILE A 239 -9.51 22.83 7.17
CA ILE A 239 -9.26 21.50 7.77
C ILE A 239 -8.03 21.52 8.70
N PRO A 240 -8.16 21.12 9.99
CA PRO A 240 -7.02 21.09 10.90
C PRO A 240 -5.93 20.13 10.44
N CYS A 241 -4.66 20.48 10.61
CA CYS A 241 -3.53 19.62 10.22
C CYS A 241 -3.49 18.26 10.95
N THR A 242 -4.22 18.16 12.06
CA THR A 242 -4.34 16.97 12.93
C THR A 242 -5.32 15.92 12.40
N THR A 243 -6.07 16.21 11.32
CA THR A 243 -7.07 15.30 10.73
C THR A 243 -6.52 14.49 9.54
N GLY A 244 -5.32 13.94 9.67
CA GLY A 244 -4.72 13.08 8.64
C GLY A 244 -4.06 13.84 7.48
N LEU A 245 -3.82 15.14 7.64
CA LEU A 245 -2.97 15.94 6.75
C LEU A 245 -1.48 15.80 7.15
N PRO A 246 -0.52 16.09 6.24
CA PRO A 246 -0.70 16.43 4.84
C PRO A 246 -1.14 15.22 3.99
N LEU A 247 -1.83 15.48 2.87
CA LEU A 247 -2.18 14.45 1.89
C LEU A 247 -0.96 14.05 1.05
N PRO A 248 -1.00 12.89 0.38
CA PRO A 248 0.07 12.49 -0.52
C PRO A 248 0.18 13.45 -1.72
N ILE A 249 1.41 13.64 -2.21
CA ILE A 249 1.67 14.50 -3.36
C ILE A 249 1.16 13.80 -4.62
N ALA A 250 0.37 14.52 -5.41
CA ALA A 250 -0.11 14.05 -6.71
C ALA A 250 0.77 14.59 -7.86
N ARG A 251 1.01 13.75 -8.88
CA ARG A 251 1.86 14.05 -10.04
C ARG A 251 1.27 13.46 -11.32
N ASP A 252 1.43 14.17 -12.43
CA ASP A 252 1.17 13.61 -13.75
C ASP A 252 2.36 12.77 -14.23
N PHE A 253 2.09 11.57 -14.70
CA PHE A 253 3.10 10.59 -15.08
C PHE A 253 2.72 9.86 -16.37
N VAL A 254 3.67 9.71 -17.30
CA VAL A 254 3.43 8.99 -18.56
C VAL A 254 3.47 7.47 -18.31
N HIS A 255 2.32 6.83 -18.48
CA HIS A 255 2.15 5.40 -18.26
C HIS A 255 1.42 4.75 -19.45
N TYR A 256 2.10 3.82 -20.15
CA TYR A 256 1.62 3.22 -21.40
C TYR A 256 1.11 4.25 -22.42
N GLY A 257 1.97 5.22 -22.74
CA GLY A 257 1.75 6.19 -23.83
C GLY A 257 0.88 7.41 -23.48
N ARG A 258 0.26 7.46 -22.30
CA ARG A 258 -0.63 8.56 -21.89
C ARG A 258 -0.32 9.05 -20.48
N ASN A 259 -0.61 10.32 -20.21
CA ASN A 259 -0.50 10.87 -18.86
C ASN A 259 -1.60 10.26 -17.95
N ILE A 260 -1.22 9.95 -16.71
CA ILE A 260 -2.13 9.66 -15.60
C ILE A 260 -1.70 10.48 -14.40
N ARG A 261 -2.67 10.97 -13.63
CA ARG A 261 -2.38 11.61 -12.35
C ARG A 261 -2.32 10.55 -11.25
N LEU A 262 -1.22 10.54 -10.51
CA LEU A 262 -0.91 9.57 -9.48
C LEU A 262 -0.66 10.26 -8.15
N ALA A 263 -1.37 9.86 -7.09
CA ALA A 263 -0.97 10.15 -5.72
C ALA A 263 0.17 9.23 -5.30
N ALA A 264 1.24 9.80 -4.74
CA ALA A 264 2.24 9.01 -4.03
C ALA A 264 1.55 8.14 -2.97
N PRO A 265 2.02 6.91 -2.73
CA PRO A 265 1.46 6.12 -1.63
C PRO A 265 1.75 6.82 -0.28
N PRO A 266 0.93 6.63 0.77
CA PRO A 266 1.15 7.24 2.07
C PRO A 266 2.51 6.84 2.66
N LEU A 267 3.25 7.81 3.18
CA LEU A 267 4.63 7.61 3.67
C LEU A 267 4.64 6.79 4.96
N ILE A 268 3.73 7.10 5.89
CA ILE A 268 3.74 6.55 7.25
C ILE A 268 3.62 5.02 7.30
N PRO A 269 2.71 4.36 6.55
CA PRO A 269 2.64 2.91 6.55
C PRO A 269 3.95 2.22 6.15
N ALA A 270 4.62 2.69 5.10
CA ALA A 270 5.91 2.11 4.68
C ALA A 270 7.02 2.38 5.71
N ALA A 271 7.04 3.55 6.35
CA ALA A 271 7.98 3.85 7.43
C ALA A 271 7.79 2.90 8.62
N LEU A 272 6.53 2.65 9.02
CA LEU A 272 6.18 1.74 10.12
C LEU A 272 6.60 0.31 9.82
N LEU A 273 6.24 -0.21 8.65
CA LEU A 273 6.59 -1.56 8.22
C LEU A 273 8.11 -1.77 8.24
N ASN A 274 8.86 -0.85 7.62
CA ASN A 274 10.32 -0.92 7.59
C ASN A 274 10.99 -0.78 8.95
N TYR A 275 10.40 0.01 9.87
CA TYR A 275 10.90 0.16 11.23
C TYR A 275 10.65 -1.11 12.03
N VAL A 276 9.42 -1.64 12.01
CA VAL A 276 9.01 -2.77 12.85
C VAL A 276 9.78 -4.04 12.49
N VAL A 277 9.96 -4.37 11.20
CA VAL A 277 10.71 -5.58 10.83
C VAL A 277 12.19 -5.52 11.24
N ARG A 278 12.81 -4.34 11.18
CA ARG A 278 14.20 -4.12 11.63
C ARG A 278 14.33 -4.09 13.14
N LEU A 279 13.30 -3.56 13.82
CA LEU A 279 13.18 -3.58 15.26
C LEU A 279 13.04 -5.02 15.78
N GLU A 280 12.22 -5.85 15.13
CA GLU A 280 12.05 -7.27 15.44
C GLU A 280 13.37 -8.03 15.37
N VAL A 281 14.15 -7.87 14.29
CA VAL A 281 15.50 -8.47 14.19
C VAL A 281 16.43 -7.93 15.28
N ARG A 282 16.38 -6.62 15.57
CA ARG A 282 17.18 -6.05 16.67
C ARG A 282 16.79 -6.64 18.03
N LEU A 283 15.52 -6.99 18.24
CA LEU A 283 15.05 -7.62 19.47
C LEU A 283 15.54 -9.06 19.59
N ASP A 284 15.67 -9.79 18.48
CA ASP A 284 16.25 -11.15 18.48
C ASP A 284 17.71 -11.14 18.97
N ASP A 285 18.46 -10.10 18.63
CA ASP A 285 19.87 -9.95 19.03
C ASP A 285 20.04 -9.56 20.51
N ASN A 286 18.98 -9.14 21.20
CA ASN A 286 19.03 -8.67 22.58
C ASN A 286 18.40 -9.68 23.55
N PRO A 287 19.07 -10.02 24.67
CA PRO A 287 18.48 -10.90 25.67
C PRO A 287 17.26 -10.25 26.33
N LEU A 288 16.32 -11.07 26.77
CA LEU A 288 15.18 -10.60 27.57
C LEU A 288 15.66 -9.93 28.86
N PRO A 289 14.96 -8.89 29.36
CA PRO A 289 15.31 -8.23 30.62
C PRO A 289 15.33 -9.23 31.79
N SER A 290 16.26 -9.07 32.74
CA SER A 290 16.36 -9.94 33.92
C SER A 290 15.09 -9.93 34.79
N ALA A 291 14.31 -8.85 34.75
CA ALA A 291 13.00 -8.75 35.41
C ALA A 291 12.00 -9.82 34.94
N VAL A 292 12.16 -10.37 33.72
CA VAL A 292 11.29 -11.43 33.20
C VAL A 292 11.39 -12.69 34.04
N ALA A 293 12.57 -13.02 34.58
CA ALA A 293 12.77 -14.20 35.42
C ALA A 293 12.00 -14.14 36.76
N GLN A 294 11.48 -12.97 37.14
CA GLN A 294 10.68 -12.79 38.36
C GLN A 294 9.18 -13.09 38.13
N LEU A 295 8.77 -13.30 36.88
CA LEU A 295 7.39 -13.61 36.52
C LEU A 295 7.10 -15.12 36.63
N PRO A 296 5.82 -15.51 36.86
CA PRO A 296 5.39 -16.90 36.72
C PRO A 296 5.78 -17.47 35.36
N GLU A 297 6.21 -18.73 35.30
CA GLU A 297 6.65 -19.33 34.03
C GLU A 297 5.47 -19.49 33.07
N THR A 298 4.36 -20.04 33.57
CA THR A 298 3.18 -20.43 32.77
C THR A 298 1.90 -19.76 33.26
N ARG A 299 0.90 -19.70 32.37
CA ARG A 299 -0.43 -19.20 32.72
C ARG A 299 -1.08 -19.97 33.88
N ALA A 300 -0.88 -21.28 33.93
CA ALA A 300 -1.43 -22.14 34.97
C ALA A 300 -0.84 -21.81 36.36
N GLN A 301 0.48 -21.57 36.42
CA GLN A 301 1.14 -21.12 37.65
C GLN A 301 0.62 -19.76 38.11
N ALA A 302 0.46 -18.80 37.18
CA ALA A 302 -0.10 -17.48 37.50
C ALA A 302 -1.53 -17.59 38.06
N ALA A 303 -2.39 -18.41 37.45
CA ALA A 303 -3.77 -18.62 37.91
C ALA A 303 -3.82 -19.23 39.33
N ALA A 304 -2.88 -20.11 39.66
CA ALA A 304 -2.79 -20.74 40.99
C ALA A 304 -2.35 -19.76 42.10
N MET A 305 -1.67 -18.66 41.76
CA MET A 305 -1.23 -17.63 42.73
C MET A 305 -2.33 -16.65 43.16
N GLY A 306 -3.53 -16.78 42.58
CA GLY A 306 -4.68 -15.93 42.90
C GLY A 306 -4.62 -14.53 42.26
N PRO A 307 -5.64 -13.68 42.51
CA PRO A 307 -5.85 -12.42 41.79
C PRO A 307 -4.85 -11.29 42.13
N SER A 308 -3.92 -11.50 43.08
CA SER A 308 -3.08 -10.44 43.65
C SER A 308 -1.70 -10.24 42.99
N LEU A 309 -1.25 -11.09 42.05
CA LEU A 309 0.10 -11.07 41.46
C LEU A 309 0.06 -11.50 39.96
N PRO A 310 1.14 -11.28 39.16
CA PRO A 310 1.11 -10.53 37.89
C PRO A 310 0.28 -11.15 36.76
N ARG A 311 -0.34 -10.27 35.95
CA ARG A 311 -1.10 -10.60 34.73
C ARG A 311 -0.25 -11.23 33.63
N LEU A 312 1.04 -10.96 33.62
CA LEU A 312 1.99 -11.36 32.57
C LEU A 312 2.85 -12.52 33.05
N THR A 313 3.08 -13.52 32.19
CA THR A 313 3.96 -14.67 32.44
C THR A 313 5.23 -14.60 31.59
N GLN A 314 6.22 -15.45 31.89
CA GLN A 314 7.39 -15.61 31.03
C GLN A 314 6.99 -16.13 29.64
N GLU A 315 6.07 -17.10 29.57
CA GLU A 315 5.51 -17.62 28.32
C GLU A 315 4.93 -16.49 27.45
N ASP A 316 4.17 -15.56 28.03
CA ASP A 316 3.57 -14.44 27.28
C ASP A 316 4.63 -13.50 26.70
N ILE A 317 5.67 -13.18 27.48
CA ILE A 317 6.76 -12.32 27.03
C ILE A 317 7.55 -13.01 25.92
N ILE A 318 7.86 -14.31 26.08
CA ILE A 318 8.62 -15.08 25.09
C ILE A 318 7.82 -15.14 23.79
N ASP A 319 6.53 -15.45 23.85
CA ASP A 319 5.67 -15.50 22.67
C ASP A 319 5.58 -14.13 21.96
N PHE A 320 5.38 -13.05 22.70
CA PHE A 320 5.35 -11.72 22.12
C PHE A 320 6.70 -11.29 21.54
N HIS A 321 7.79 -11.57 22.28
CA HIS A 321 9.13 -11.16 21.91
C HIS A 321 9.63 -11.94 20.71
N PHE A 322 9.40 -13.25 20.60
CA PHE A 322 9.98 -14.14 19.57
C PHE A 322 9.01 -14.59 18.46
N HIS A 323 7.70 -14.69 18.73
CA HIS A 323 6.73 -15.30 17.81
C HIS A 323 5.72 -14.32 17.22
N THR A 324 5.46 -13.19 17.87
CA THR A 324 4.68 -12.09 17.26
C THR A 324 5.56 -11.32 16.28
N ARG A 325 5.42 -11.62 14.99
CA ARG A 325 6.25 -11.09 13.89
C ARG A 325 5.42 -10.45 12.79
N THR A 326 5.98 -9.40 12.20
CA THR A 326 5.44 -8.73 11.03
C THR A 326 5.71 -9.59 9.79
N ARG A 327 4.67 -9.81 8.98
CA ARG A 327 4.78 -10.58 7.73
C ARG A 327 5.33 -9.70 6.62
N PHE A 328 6.23 -10.23 5.82
CA PHE A 328 6.85 -9.50 4.73
C PHE A 328 5.92 -9.45 3.51
N PHE A 329 6.17 -8.45 2.66
CA PHE A 329 5.55 -8.35 1.36
C PHE A 329 5.83 -9.63 0.55
N GLY A 330 4.83 -10.19 -0.13
CA GLY A 330 5.05 -11.42 -0.92
C GLY A 330 4.79 -12.74 -0.18
N ASP A 331 4.61 -12.74 1.14
CA ASP A 331 4.45 -13.97 1.93
C ASP A 331 3.11 -14.70 1.69
N TYR A 332 2.23 -14.17 0.82
CA TYR A 332 0.95 -14.76 0.47
C TYR A 332 1.04 -15.59 -0.82
N THR A 333 0.75 -16.88 -0.72
CA THR A 333 0.73 -17.80 -1.86
C THR A 333 -0.58 -17.69 -2.64
N GLY A 334 -0.50 -17.66 -3.97
CA GLY A 334 -1.65 -17.94 -4.84
C GLY A 334 -2.25 -16.75 -5.60
N LEU A 335 -1.80 -15.51 -5.36
CA LEU A 335 -2.21 -14.34 -6.16
C LEU A 335 -0.99 -13.59 -6.70
N GLY A 336 -1.07 -13.14 -7.96
CA GLY A 336 -0.07 -12.32 -8.63
C GLY A 336 -0.22 -10.84 -8.31
N SER A 337 -0.27 -10.00 -9.34
CA SER A 337 -0.47 -8.55 -9.24
C SER A 337 -1.86 -8.17 -8.72
N GLU A 338 -2.89 -9.03 -8.84
CA GLU A 338 -4.26 -8.73 -8.39
C GLU A 338 -4.37 -8.41 -6.90
N ARG A 339 -3.46 -8.94 -6.07
CA ARG A 339 -3.39 -8.62 -4.63
C ARG A 339 -3.05 -7.15 -4.35
N LEU A 340 -2.55 -6.43 -5.34
CA LEU A 340 -2.16 -5.01 -5.28
C LEU A 340 -3.12 -4.11 -6.05
N ASP A 341 -4.28 -4.63 -6.47
CA ASP A 341 -5.28 -3.83 -7.17
C ASP A 341 -5.78 -2.70 -6.26
N SER A 342 -5.92 -2.93 -4.95
CA SER A 342 -6.34 -1.88 -4.02
C SER A 342 -5.35 -0.73 -3.90
N GLU A 343 -4.06 -1.06 -3.92
CA GLU A 343 -2.96 -0.12 -3.90
C GLU A 343 -2.91 0.67 -5.20
N TRP A 344 -3.06 0.00 -6.33
CA TRP A 344 -3.15 0.64 -7.64
C TRP A 344 -4.33 1.62 -7.72
N PHE A 345 -5.54 1.18 -7.40
CA PHE A 345 -6.72 2.01 -7.53
C PHE A 345 -6.69 3.21 -6.58
N ARG A 346 -6.15 3.06 -5.36
CA ARG A 346 -5.94 4.21 -4.47
C ARG A 346 -5.02 5.26 -5.10
N ILE A 347 -3.88 4.88 -5.70
CA ILE A 347 -2.96 5.88 -6.26
C ILE A 347 -3.51 6.59 -7.51
N VAL A 348 -4.34 5.93 -8.33
CA VAL A 348 -4.91 6.53 -9.56
C VAL A 348 -6.22 7.28 -9.33
N SER A 349 -6.98 6.97 -8.28
CA SER A 349 -8.31 7.56 -8.03
C SER A 349 -8.40 8.42 -6.78
N CYS A 350 -7.56 8.18 -5.77
CA CYS A 350 -7.67 8.83 -4.46
C CYS A 350 -6.63 9.95 -4.30
N TYR A 351 -6.41 10.76 -5.34
CA TYR A 351 -5.40 11.83 -5.32
C TYR A 351 -5.95 13.22 -4.97
N ASP A 352 -7.26 13.42 -5.07
CA ASP A 352 -7.93 14.68 -4.78
C ASP A 352 -9.28 14.39 -4.08
N PRO A 353 -9.43 14.71 -2.79
CA PRO A 353 -10.67 14.46 -2.06
C PRO A 353 -11.80 15.42 -2.44
N TRP A 354 -11.56 16.47 -3.24
CA TRP A 354 -12.59 17.37 -3.79
C TRP A 354 -13.05 16.97 -5.19
N ALA A 355 -12.31 16.09 -5.88
CA ALA A 355 -12.63 15.67 -7.23
C ALA A 355 -13.90 14.82 -7.28
N VAL A 356 -14.92 15.33 -7.98
CA VAL A 356 -16.17 14.60 -8.26
C VAL A 356 -15.93 13.53 -9.31
N ASP A 357 -15.27 13.92 -10.40
CA ASP A 357 -14.88 12.99 -11.44
C ASP A 357 -13.60 12.23 -11.02
N ARG A 358 -13.67 10.91 -11.13
CA ARG A 358 -12.54 10.01 -10.89
C ARG A 358 -12.66 8.90 -11.94
N PRO A 359 -11.99 9.04 -13.10
CA PRO A 359 -12.22 8.18 -14.26
C PRO A 359 -11.75 6.72 -14.00
N LEU A 360 -10.62 6.55 -13.34
CA LEU A 360 -10.00 5.24 -13.06
C LEU A 360 -10.37 4.69 -11.68
N ARG A 361 -11.64 4.34 -11.43
CA ARG A 361 -12.09 3.72 -10.17
C ARG A 361 -11.95 2.20 -10.18
N GLY A 362 -11.82 1.61 -9.00
CA GLY A 362 -11.78 0.16 -8.85
C GLY A 362 -11.92 -0.30 -7.41
N ILE A 363 -11.32 -1.45 -7.10
CA ILE A 363 -11.43 -2.08 -5.78
C ILE A 363 -10.55 -1.32 -4.80
N PHE A 364 -11.12 -0.69 -3.77
CA PHE A 364 -10.32 -0.04 -2.70
C PHE A 364 -10.18 -0.90 -1.44
N TYR A 365 -10.99 -1.96 -1.33
CA TYR A 365 -11.04 -2.86 -0.19
C TYR A 365 -11.59 -4.22 -0.66
N HIS A 366 -10.90 -5.32 -0.34
CA HIS A 366 -11.42 -6.67 -0.64
C HIS A 366 -12.29 -7.15 0.52
N LEU A 367 -13.51 -7.62 0.20
CA LEU A 367 -14.44 -8.11 1.21
C LEU A 367 -13.85 -9.32 1.95
N GLY A 368 -13.93 -9.33 3.28
CA GLY A 368 -13.34 -10.39 4.10
C GLY A 368 -11.86 -10.21 4.41
N SER A 369 -11.21 -9.15 3.89
CA SER A 369 -9.79 -8.88 4.17
C SER A 369 -9.50 -8.82 5.65
N LEU A 370 -10.35 -8.14 6.43
CA LEU A 370 -10.17 -7.94 7.87
C LEU A 370 -10.71 -9.12 8.70
N THR A 371 -11.55 -9.98 8.15
CA THR A 371 -12.13 -11.12 8.87
C THR A 371 -11.04 -12.12 9.31
N GLY A 372 -11.11 -12.58 10.56
CA GLY A 372 -10.18 -13.56 11.12
C GLY A 372 -9.28 -13.00 12.23
N HIS A 373 -8.20 -13.71 12.53
CA HIS A 373 -7.28 -13.37 13.62
C HIS A 373 -6.17 -12.44 13.14
N TRP A 374 -5.90 -11.42 13.95
CA TRP A 374 -4.87 -10.42 13.72
C TRP A 374 -3.99 -10.31 14.95
N ASN A 375 -2.68 -10.36 14.73
CA ASN A 375 -1.70 -10.23 15.79
C ASN A 375 -0.61 -9.25 15.36
N GLY A 376 -0.10 -8.47 16.31
CA GLY A 376 0.92 -7.48 16.03
C GLY A 376 1.19 -6.56 17.20
N ARG A 377 1.60 -5.33 16.88
CA ARG A 377 2.25 -4.42 17.83
C ARG A 377 1.76 -3.00 17.63
N ALA A 378 1.50 -2.31 18.73
CA ALA A 378 1.44 -0.85 18.77
C ALA A 378 2.73 -0.30 19.40
N LEU A 379 3.28 0.75 18.76
CA LEU A 379 4.41 1.51 19.26
C LEU A 379 3.87 2.63 20.15
N ILE A 380 4.21 2.57 21.43
CA ILE A 380 3.73 3.46 22.49
C ILE A 380 4.87 4.38 22.91
N PRO A 381 4.90 5.65 22.47
CA PRO A 381 5.95 6.58 22.89
C PRO A 381 5.79 6.93 24.36
N TYR A 382 6.89 7.13 25.09
CA TYR A 382 6.79 7.68 26.44
C TYR A 382 6.08 9.05 26.42
N LEU A 383 5.06 9.23 27.26
CA LEU A 383 4.11 10.36 27.18
C LEU A 383 4.81 11.73 27.16
N GLN A 384 5.78 11.93 28.06
CA GLN A 384 6.52 13.18 28.14
C GLN A 384 7.37 13.41 26.89
N ALA A 385 8.04 12.38 26.38
CA ALA A 385 8.86 12.46 25.17
C ALA A 385 8.00 12.75 23.93
N HIS A 386 6.80 12.18 23.84
CA HIS A 386 5.83 12.46 22.77
C HIS A 386 5.47 13.95 22.71
N PHE A 387 5.08 14.53 23.83
CA PHE A 387 4.70 15.95 23.85
C PHE A 387 5.91 16.87 23.67
N GLU A 388 7.06 16.57 24.30
CA GLU A 388 8.29 17.36 24.11
C GLU A 388 8.78 17.37 22.66
N ALA A 389 8.72 16.24 21.96
CA ALA A 389 9.12 16.15 20.56
C ALA A 389 8.14 16.84 19.59
N ASN A 390 6.94 17.16 20.05
CA ASN A 390 5.88 17.78 19.24
C ASN A 390 5.50 19.20 19.70
N MET A 391 6.21 19.77 20.68
CA MET A 391 6.04 21.17 21.08
C MET A 391 6.64 22.14 20.05
N SER A 392 5.84 23.11 19.59
CA SER A 392 6.16 24.07 18.53
C SER A 392 7.36 24.99 18.81
N ASN A 393 7.74 25.18 20.08
CA ASN A 393 8.70 26.21 20.52
C ASN A 393 10.14 25.71 20.74
N ARG A 394 10.44 24.44 20.48
CA ARG A 394 11.81 23.88 20.61
C ARG A 394 12.24 23.23 19.31
N ARG A 395 13.54 23.26 18.98
CA ARG A 395 14.10 22.33 17.98
C ARG A 395 13.85 20.93 18.53
N PRO A 396 12.90 20.16 17.98
CA PRO A 396 12.50 18.92 18.62
C PRO A 396 13.67 17.93 18.50
N SER A 397 14.12 17.39 19.64
CA SER A 397 15.04 16.25 19.63
C SER A 397 14.23 15.03 19.24
N VAL A 398 14.08 14.81 17.93
CA VAL A 398 13.31 13.68 17.37
C VAL A 398 14.08 12.36 17.44
N GLN A 399 15.27 12.35 18.07
CA GLN A 399 16.14 11.20 18.19
C GLN A 399 16.10 10.64 19.62
N GLY A 400 16.09 9.32 19.72
CA GLY A 400 16.20 8.63 21.00
C GLY A 400 14.91 8.62 21.82
N VAL A 401 13.75 8.79 21.17
CA VAL A 401 12.45 8.54 21.81
C VAL A 401 12.34 7.05 22.13
N THR A 402 12.19 6.73 23.40
CA THR A 402 11.97 5.35 23.85
C THR A 402 10.53 4.93 23.58
N TRP A 403 10.37 3.78 22.94
CA TRP A 403 9.08 3.17 22.64
C TRP A 403 8.84 1.97 23.56
N ALA A 404 7.68 1.93 24.19
CA ALA A 404 7.12 0.69 24.68
C ALA A 404 6.36 0.00 23.54
N HIS A 405 6.30 -1.33 23.58
CA HIS A 405 5.55 -2.10 22.59
C HIS A 405 4.39 -2.80 23.28
N GLU A 406 3.18 -2.59 22.77
CA GLU A 406 1.97 -3.24 23.26
C GLU A 406 1.53 -4.29 22.24
N ARG A 407 1.31 -5.53 22.69
CA ARG A 407 0.73 -6.57 21.84
C ARG A 407 -0.72 -6.25 21.55
N ILE A 408 -1.11 -6.36 20.29
CA ILE A 408 -2.51 -6.35 19.89
C ILE A 408 -2.81 -7.69 19.24
N SER A 409 -3.69 -8.46 19.86
CA SER A 409 -4.18 -9.74 19.33
C SER A 409 -5.70 -9.74 19.38
N CYS A 410 -6.35 -9.84 18.23
CA CYS A 410 -7.78 -9.65 18.09
C CYS A 410 -8.37 -10.53 16.99
N VAL A 411 -9.66 -10.84 17.13
CA VAL A 411 -10.45 -11.55 16.12
C VAL A 411 -11.50 -10.59 15.59
N PHE A 412 -11.44 -10.30 14.30
CA PHE A 412 -12.38 -9.40 13.63
C PHE A 412 -13.41 -10.18 12.81
N LYS A 413 -14.60 -9.61 12.74
CA LYS A 413 -15.68 -9.99 11.84
C LYS A 413 -16.11 -8.76 11.05
N GLU A 414 -16.37 -8.97 9.78
CA GLU A 414 -16.97 -7.98 8.90
C GLU A 414 -18.48 -8.19 8.80
N HIS A 415 -19.22 -7.08 8.83
CA HIS A 415 -20.67 -7.03 8.68
C HIS A 415 -21.00 -6.06 7.56
N HIS A 416 -21.70 -6.53 6.54
CA HIS A 416 -21.95 -5.78 5.32
C HIS A 416 -23.41 -5.34 5.23
N CYS A 417 -23.63 -4.06 4.93
CA CYS A 417 -24.94 -3.57 4.52
C CYS A 417 -25.13 -3.95 3.05
N LEU A 418 -26.19 -4.71 2.74
CA LEU A 418 -26.45 -5.20 1.39
C LEU A 418 -27.59 -4.42 0.75
N ILE A 419 -27.51 -4.13 -0.54
CA ILE A 419 -28.63 -3.55 -1.30
C ILE A 419 -29.87 -4.47 -1.16
N PRO A 420 -31.08 -3.91 -0.90
CA PRO A 420 -31.45 -2.50 -0.91
C PRO A 420 -31.40 -1.79 0.45
N ASP A 421 -30.82 -2.40 1.48
CA ASP A 421 -30.73 -1.80 2.81
C ASP A 421 -29.83 -0.54 2.77
N GLU A 422 -30.33 0.58 3.31
CA GLU A 422 -29.58 1.82 3.42
C GLU A 422 -28.75 1.84 4.71
N PRO A 423 -27.45 2.18 4.64
CA PRO A 423 -26.57 2.13 5.81
C PRO A 423 -26.91 3.18 6.87
N ILE A 424 -26.39 2.97 8.09
CA ILE A 424 -26.42 3.99 9.15
C ILE A 424 -25.60 5.20 8.70
N SER A 425 -26.18 6.39 8.82
CA SER A 425 -25.48 7.62 8.46
C SER A 425 -24.35 7.94 9.44
N ALA A 426 -23.23 8.46 8.94
CA ALA A 426 -22.25 9.08 9.83
C ALA A 426 -22.85 10.36 10.41
N PRO A 427 -22.73 10.59 11.73
CA PRO A 427 -23.34 11.76 12.37
C PRO A 427 -22.65 13.04 11.87
N ALA A 428 -23.47 14.09 11.67
CA ALA A 428 -22.98 15.44 11.40
C ALA A 428 -22.14 15.97 12.57
N GLU A 429 -21.34 17.02 12.33
CA GLU A 429 -20.31 17.57 13.22
C GLU A 429 -20.61 17.45 14.73
N ALA A 430 -19.88 16.54 15.41
CA ALA A 430 -19.95 16.39 16.86
C ALA A 430 -18.93 17.25 17.61
N HIS A 431 -17.81 17.62 16.97
CA HIS A 431 -16.65 18.31 17.59
C HIS A 431 -16.09 19.46 16.75
N GLY A 432 -16.89 20.00 15.82
CA GLY A 432 -16.55 21.20 15.04
C GLY A 432 -15.71 20.98 13.77
N TRP A 433 -15.33 19.74 13.43
CA TRP A 433 -14.68 19.40 12.15
C TRP A 433 -15.04 17.98 11.68
N GLY A 434 -15.61 17.88 10.47
CA GLY A 434 -15.94 16.59 9.83
C GLY A 434 -16.94 15.74 10.60
N GLU A 435 -17.07 14.47 10.23
CA GLU A 435 -17.88 13.52 10.99
C GLU A 435 -17.12 13.02 12.24
N ASP A 436 -17.83 12.39 13.18
CA ASP A 436 -17.27 11.97 14.48
C ASP A 436 -16.27 10.80 14.35
N ILE A 437 -15.06 11.08 13.87
CA ILE A 437 -13.96 10.12 13.75
C ILE A 437 -13.62 9.51 15.11
N LEU A 438 -13.72 10.27 16.21
CA LEU A 438 -13.48 9.78 17.59
C LEU A 438 -14.50 8.73 18.05
N ASN A 439 -15.55 8.54 17.28
CA ASN A 439 -16.50 7.46 17.41
C ASN A 439 -16.68 6.67 16.10
N VAL A 440 -15.60 6.50 15.32
CA VAL A 440 -15.57 5.67 14.09
C VAL A 440 -16.64 6.03 13.06
N TRP A 441 -17.01 7.32 12.99
CA TRP A 441 -18.09 7.83 12.14
C TRP A 441 -19.44 7.12 12.38
N LEU A 442 -19.67 6.67 13.61
CA LEU A 442 -20.91 6.08 14.06
C LEU A 442 -21.59 6.99 15.10
N PRO A 443 -22.93 6.99 15.17
CA PRO A 443 -23.66 7.68 16.23
C PRO A 443 -23.21 7.23 17.64
N ARG A 444 -23.14 8.17 18.60
CA ARG A 444 -22.62 7.88 19.95
C ARG A 444 -23.54 6.99 20.79
N ARG A 445 -24.85 7.09 20.55
CA ARG A 445 -25.91 6.35 21.26
C ARG A 445 -26.39 5.12 20.49
N LEU A 446 -25.61 4.67 19.52
CA LEU A 446 -25.95 3.54 18.68
C LEU A 446 -26.15 2.27 19.53
N GLU A 447 -27.32 1.67 19.43
CA GLU A 447 -27.63 0.38 20.03
C GLU A 447 -27.24 -0.75 19.06
N ILE A 448 -26.45 -1.69 19.55
CA ILE A 448 -25.87 -2.76 18.73
C ILE A 448 -26.39 -4.10 19.26
N LYS A 449 -27.09 -4.84 18.41
CA LYS A 449 -27.62 -6.17 18.72
C LYS A 449 -26.93 -7.21 17.85
N HIS A 450 -26.20 -8.12 18.48
CA HIS A 450 -25.53 -9.23 17.81
C HIS A 450 -26.51 -10.39 17.59
N GLY A 451 -26.71 -10.77 16.33
CA GLY A 451 -27.34 -12.03 15.94
C GLY A 451 -26.29 -13.11 15.65
N ALA A 452 -26.74 -14.30 15.24
CA ALA A 452 -25.84 -15.39 14.87
C ALA A 452 -24.99 -15.05 13.62
N ASP A 453 -25.66 -14.65 12.53
CA ASP A 453 -25.05 -14.32 11.23
C ASP A 453 -25.34 -12.86 10.80
N ASN A 454 -25.62 -11.97 11.76
CA ASN A 454 -25.91 -10.57 11.46
C ASN A 454 -25.65 -9.64 12.65
N LEU A 455 -25.59 -8.36 12.34
CA LEU A 455 -25.53 -7.26 13.29
C LEU A 455 -26.69 -6.30 13.02
N THR A 456 -27.52 -6.02 14.02
CA THR A 456 -28.58 -5.00 13.89
C THR A 456 -28.16 -3.74 14.64
N LEU A 457 -28.08 -2.63 13.91
CA LEU A 457 -27.74 -1.31 14.43
C LEU A 457 -29.01 -0.47 14.52
N HIS A 458 -29.30 0.07 15.70
CA HIS A 458 -30.41 0.99 15.92
C HIS A 458 -29.87 2.34 16.40
N ASP A 459 -30.13 3.39 15.64
CA ASP A 459 -29.82 4.75 16.03
C ASP A 459 -31.06 5.39 16.69
N PRO A 460 -31.06 5.63 18.02
CA PRO A 460 -32.21 6.19 18.71
C PRO A 460 -32.45 7.67 18.37
N GLU A 461 -31.46 8.39 17.82
CA GLU A 461 -31.61 9.80 17.46
C GLU A 461 -32.43 9.98 16.18
N THR A 462 -32.20 9.11 15.18
CA THR A 462 -32.95 9.09 13.91
C THR A 462 -34.10 8.09 13.90
N GLY A 463 -34.11 7.13 14.83
CA GLY A 463 -35.02 5.98 14.83
C GLY A 463 -34.67 4.91 13.78
N LYS A 464 -33.61 5.11 12.98
CA LYS A 464 -33.21 4.20 11.90
C LYS A 464 -32.69 2.89 12.47
N THR A 465 -33.17 1.78 11.93
CA THR A 465 -32.68 0.44 12.26
C THR A 465 -32.22 -0.26 11.00
N VAL A 466 -30.97 -0.70 10.97
CA VAL A 466 -30.34 -1.30 9.79
C VAL A 466 -29.73 -2.64 10.18
N ARG A 467 -29.90 -3.63 9.32
CA ARG A 467 -29.32 -4.96 9.48
C ARG A 467 -28.12 -5.09 8.55
N TYR A 468 -27.01 -5.53 9.13
CA TYR A 468 -25.79 -5.87 8.42
C TYR A 468 -25.60 -7.39 8.49
N GLU A 469 -25.27 -8.02 7.37
CA GLU A 469 -25.02 -9.46 7.28
C GLU A 469 -23.55 -9.76 7.60
N THR A 470 -23.30 -10.72 8.49
CA THR A 470 -21.92 -11.15 8.79
C THR A 470 -21.33 -11.86 7.58
N TYR A 471 -20.12 -11.48 7.18
CA TYR A 471 -19.42 -12.10 6.06
C TYR A 471 -18.74 -13.43 6.45
N HIS A 472 -18.97 -14.48 5.67
CA HIS A 472 -18.39 -15.81 5.87
C HIS A 472 -17.68 -16.30 4.61
N ALA A 473 -16.35 -16.17 4.56
CA ALA A 473 -15.54 -16.55 3.41
C ALA A 473 -15.55 -18.07 3.11
N ASP A 474 -15.90 -18.88 4.11
CA ASP A 474 -15.93 -20.34 4.09
C ASP A 474 -17.19 -20.93 3.44
N ARG A 475 -18.23 -20.12 3.24
CA ARG A 475 -19.52 -20.55 2.67
C ARG A 475 -19.55 -20.33 1.16
N GLU A 476 -20.25 -21.22 0.44
CA GLU A 476 -20.51 -21.07 -1.00
C GLU A 476 -21.27 -19.77 -1.31
N ASN A 477 -22.25 -19.42 -0.47
CA ASN A 477 -22.80 -18.08 -0.39
C ASN A 477 -22.28 -17.40 0.89
N PRO A 478 -21.51 -16.31 0.80
CA PRO A 478 -20.91 -15.66 1.96
C PRO A 478 -21.91 -15.07 2.97
N TYR A 479 -23.18 -14.94 2.61
CA TYR A 479 -24.22 -14.31 3.44
C TYR A 479 -25.38 -15.25 3.73
N SER A 480 -26.10 -15.00 4.83
CA SER A 480 -27.27 -15.80 5.21
C SER A 480 -28.49 -15.49 4.31
N ARG A 481 -28.55 -14.28 3.76
CA ARG A 481 -29.57 -13.87 2.78
C ARG A 481 -29.16 -14.23 1.34
N PRO A 482 -30.11 -14.65 0.48
CA PRO A 482 -29.84 -14.78 -0.94
C PRO A 482 -29.66 -13.39 -1.55
N SER A 483 -28.46 -13.14 -2.06
CA SER A 483 -28.10 -11.90 -2.75
C SER A 483 -27.68 -12.25 -4.18
N LYS A 484 -28.16 -11.49 -5.17
CA LYS A 484 -27.66 -11.59 -6.55
C LYS A 484 -26.26 -10.98 -6.56
N MET A 485 -25.27 -11.76 -6.15
CA MET A 485 -23.88 -11.30 -6.10
C MET A 485 -23.11 -11.94 -7.23
N SER A 486 -22.28 -11.13 -7.87
CA SER A 486 -21.17 -11.64 -8.64
C SER A 486 -20.06 -12.01 -7.67
N SER A 487 -19.41 -13.16 -7.86
CA SER A 487 -18.15 -13.53 -7.18
C SER A 487 -16.98 -12.60 -7.57
N GLU A 488 -17.20 -11.71 -8.53
CA GLU A 488 -16.30 -10.65 -8.97
C GLU A 488 -17.07 -9.32 -8.97
N TRP A 489 -16.68 -8.38 -8.09
CA TRP A 489 -17.26 -7.03 -7.90
C TRP A 489 -17.81 -6.46 -9.23
N ARG A 490 -19.16 -6.36 -9.39
CA ARG A 490 -19.78 -5.75 -10.59
C ARG A 490 -21.16 -5.00 -10.53
N CYS A 491 -21.36 -3.76 -11.05
CA CYS A 491 -22.58 -2.87 -11.03
C CYS A 491 -22.61 -1.79 -12.14
N GLU A 492 -23.76 -1.13 -12.25
CA GLU A 492 -24.31 -0.47 -13.43
C GLU A 492 -24.35 1.06 -13.34
N LEU A 493 -23.87 1.72 -14.40
CA LEU A 493 -24.27 3.08 -14.80
C LEU A 493 -24.35 3.12 -16.35
N PRO A 494 -25.13 4.04 -16.94
CA PRO A 494 -25.70 3.87 -18.28
C PRO A 494 -24.61 3.92 -19.36
N ALA A 495 -24.80 3.08 -20.39
CA ALA A 495 -23.99 3.07 -21.59
C ALA A 495 -23.73 4.50 -22.08
N VAL A 496 -22.46 4.86 -22.20
CA VAL A 496 -22.06 6.06 -22.92
C VAL A 496 -22.65 5.92 -24.33
N SER A 497 -23.45 6.91 -24.77
CA SER A 497 -24.09 6.87 -26.08
C SER A 497 -23.04 6.65 -27.16
N GLU A 498 -23.28 5.71 -28.10
CA GLU A 498 -22.40 5.45 -29.25
C GLU A 498 -22.01 6.72 -30.03
N ASP A 499 -22.78 7.80 -29.90
CA ASP A 499 -22.54 9.10 -30.51
C ASP A 499 -21.28 9.84 -29.98
N SER A 500 -20.70 9.46 -28.83
CA SER A 500 -19.46 10.07 -28.33
C SER A 500 -18.17 9.39 -28.85
N LEU A 501 -18.28 8.34 -29.69
CA LEU A 501 -17.15 7.62 -30.27
C LEU A 501 -16.48 8.37 -31.45
N TYR A 502 -17.01 9.54 -31.83
CA TYR A 502 -16.54 10.33 -32.98
C TYR A 502 -15.98 11.71 -32.61
N GLU A 503 -15.66 11.96 -31.34
CA GLU A 503 -14.89 13.13 -30.96
C GLU A 503 -13.39 12.79 -30.91
N THR A 504 -12.60 13.74 -31.38
CA THR A 504 -11.17 13.68 -31.69
C THR A 504 -10.30 12.95 -30.65
N ASP A 505 -9.24 12.29 -31.14
CA ASP A 505 -8.26 11.40 -30.45
C ASP A 505 -7.63 11.94 -29.13
N ASP A 506 -7.90 13.19 -28.75
CA ASP A 506 -7.29 13.88 -27.61
C ASP A 506 -8.17 13.93 -26.33
N ASP A 507 -9.49 13.65 -26.40
CA ASP A 507 -10.44 13.83 -25.27
C ASP A 507 -11.20 12.55 -24.84
N TYR A 508 -10.62 11.36 -25.04
CA TYR A 508 -11.19 10.13 -24.47
C TYR A 508 -10.97 10.07 -22.95
N GLU A 509 -11.97 10.50 -22.17
CA GLU A 509 -11.99 10.28 -20.72
C GLU A 509 -12.13 8.78 -20.40
N GLU A 510 -11.16 8.24 -19.66
CA GLU A 510 -11.08 6.81 -19.34
C GLU A 510 -12.04 6.43 -18.22
N VAL A 511 -13.32 6.31 -18.53
CA VAL A 511 -14.31 5.86 -17.54
C VAL A 511 -14.22 4.34 -17.39
N PHE A 512 -13.67 3.88 -16.26
CA PHE A 512 -13.79 2.48 -15.87
C PHE A 512 -15.15 2.29 -15.20
N GLU A 513 -16.03 1.45 -15.77
CA GLU A 513 -17.34 1.16 -15.19
C GLU A 513 -17.15 0.61 -13.76
N GLU A 514 -17.64 1.36 -12.77
CA GLU A 514 -17.56 1.02 -11.36
C GLU A 514 -18.53 -0.09 -11.07
N ARG A 515 -17.98 -1.28 -10.84
CA ARG A 515 -18.80 -2.43 -10.82
C ARG A 515 -19.08 -2.83 -9.32
N THR A 516 -20.09 -2.28 -8.61
CA THR A 516 -20.49 -2.59 -7.19
C THR A 516 -20.57 -4.07 -6.77
N SER A 517 -20.19 -4.37 -5.53
CA SER A 517 -20.36 -5.65 -4.84
C SER A 517 -21.81 -5.93 -4.39
N GLY A 518 -22.71 -4.96 -4.48
CA GLY A 518 -23.96 -4.97 -3.72
C GLY A 518 -23.78 -4.68 -2.21
N VAL A 519 -22.56 -4.35 -1.76
CA VAL A 519 -22.26 -3.89 -0.39
C VAL A 519 -22.19 -2.37 -0.38
N THR A 520 -22.99 -1.72 0.47
CA THR A 520 -23.05 -0.24 0.58
C THR A 520 -22.26 0.32 1.76
N ASP A 521 -21.98 -0.50 2.77
CA ASP A 521 -21.27 -0.11 3.99
C ASP A 521 -20.71 -1.33 4.72
N ILE A 522 -19.60 -1.15 5.44
CA ILE A 522 -18.88 -2.22 6.13
C ILE A 522 -18.63 -1.81 7.57
N ILE A 523 -19.18 -2.59 8.49
CA ILE A 523 -18.98 -2.46 9.93
C ILE A 523 -18.07 -3.58 10.40
N ILE A 524 -17.08 -3.21 11.21
CA ILE A 524 -16.15 -4.14 11.82
C ILE A 524 -16.53 -4.31 13.28
N THR A 525 -16.57 -5.55 13.74
CA THR A 525 -16.58 -5.85 15.18
C THR A 525 -15.40 -6.76 15.49
N GLY A 526 -14.82 -6.63 16.68
CA GLY A 526 -13.83 -7.59 17.12
C GLY A 526 -13.58 -7.56 18.61
N GLU A 527 -12.81 -8.53 19.06
CA GLU A 527 -12.49 -8.70 20.46
C GLU A 527 -11.04 -9.16 20.62
N THR A 528 -10.40 -8.83 21.75
CA THR A 528 -9.11 -9.44 22.10
C THR A 528 -9.27 -10.95 22.13
N PHE A 529 -8.34 -11.68 21.53
CA PHE A 529 -8.35 -13.14 21.56
C PHE A 529 -8.30 -13.66 23.01
N ASP A 530 -9.17 -14.62 23.35
CA ASP A 530 -9.38 -15.04 24.74
C ASP A 530 -8.11 -15.56 25.43
N ARG A 531 -7.23 -16.24 24.67
CA ARG A 531 -5.91 -16.70 25.16
C ARG A 531 -5.04 -15.54 25.67
N GLU A 532 -5.13 -14.39 25.02
CA GLU A 532 -4.25 -13.24 25.24
C GLU A 532 -4.84 -12.24 26.24
N SER A 533 -6.16 -12.27 26.44
CA SER A 533 -6.91 -11.39 27.33
C SER A 533 -6.32 -11.29 28.76
N PRO A 534 -5.89 -12.39 29.41
CA PRO A 534 -5.33 -12.31 30.77
C PRO A 534 -4.01 -11.54 30.87
N ALA A 535 -3.15 -11.60 29.83
CA ALA A 535 -1.86 -10.89 29.80
C ALA A 535 -1.99 -9.45 29.31
N TRP A 536 -2.67 -9.27 28.19
CA TRP A 536 -2.63 -8.04 27.41
C TRP A 536 -3.90 -7.20 27.56
N GLY A 537 -4.87 -7.69 28.33
CA GLY A 537 -6.13 -7.01 28.62
C GLY A 537 -7.23 -7.37 27.64
N SER A 538 -8.46 -7.42 28.16
CA SER A 538 -9.66 -7.69 27.37
C SER A 538 -10.26 -6.41 26.78
N PHE A 539 -10.21 -6.31 25.46
CA PHE A 539 -10.77 -5.20 24.69
C PHE A 539 -11.84 -5.67 23.71
N SER A 540 -12.74 -4.75 23.40
CA SER A 540 -13.71 -4.84 22.31
C SER A 540 -13.38 -3.76 21.28
N PHE A 541 -13.69 -4.07 20.03
CA PHE A 541 -13.43 -3.22 18.88
C PHE A 541 -14.72 -3.05 18.09
N ILE A 542 -14.98 -1.81 17.68
CA ILE A 542 -15.97 -1.48 16.67
C ILE A 542 -15.33 -0.57 15.66
N GLY A 543 -15.62 -0.76 14.38
CA GLY A 543 -15.05 0.06 13.33
C GLY A 543 -15.91 0.13 12.09
N ARG A 544 -15.42 0.91 11.14
CA ARG A 544 -16.07 1.16 9.86
C ARG A 544 -15.02 1.36 8.78
N VAL A 545 -15.33 0.93 7.56
CA VAL A 545 -14.46 1.12 6.39
C VAL A 545 -15.00 2.26 5.54
N ARG A 546 -14.15 3.23 5.21
CA ARG A 546 -14.51 4.35 4.34
C ARG A 546 -14.64 3.87 2.88
N PRO A 547 -15.81 4.06 2.22
CA PRO A 547 -16.01 3.56 0.86
C PRO A 547 -15.08 4.17 -0.19
N TRP A 548 -14.62 5.41 0.01
CA TRP A 548 -13.89 6.18 -1.00
C TRP A 548 -12.49 5.65 -1.32
N ASP A 549 -11.78 5.10 -0.32
CA ASP A 549 -10.40 4.63 -0.42
C ASP A 549 -10.11 3.33 0.38
N GLY A 550 -11.11 2.78 1.06
CA GLY A 550 -10.94 1.59 1.90
C GLY A 550 -10.22 1.87 3.22
N PHE A 551 -10.18 3.14 3.68
CA PHE A 551 -9.56 3.50 4.95
C PHE A 551 -10.33 2.89 6.13
N VAL A 552 -9.62 2.16 6.98
CA VAL A 552 -10.19 1.43 8.11
C VAL A 552 -9.99 2.24 9.38
N VAL A 553 -11.06 2.44 10.14
CA VAL A 553 -11.00 3.05 11.47
C VAL A 553 -11.65 2.12 12.48
N LEU A 554 -10.92 1.79 13.54
CA LEU A 554 -11.34 0.92 14.63
C LEU A 554 -11.24 1.68 15.95
N LEU A 555 -12.28 1.58 16.78
CA LEU A 555 -12.32 2.10 18.13
C LEU A 555 -12.20 0.95 19.12
N ARG A 556 -11.12 0.97 19.91
CA ARG A 556 -10.86 0.04 21.00
C ARG A 556 -11.42 0.56 22.31
N ARG A 557 -12.12 -0.31 23.06
CA ARG A 557 -12.65 -0.04 24.41
C ARG A 557 -12.39 -1.23 25.32
N SER A 558 -12.17 -1.00 26.62
CA SER A 558 -12.10 -2.11 27.57
C SER A 558 -13.45 -2.84 27.67
N LYS A 559 -13.43 -4.18 27.73
CA LYS A 559 -14.65 -4.99 27.96
C LYS A 559 -15.24 -4.80 29.36
N HIS A 560 -14.42 -4.45 30.34
CA HIS A 560 -14.83 -4.35 31.73
C HIS A 560 -14.82 -2.89 32.20
N ALA A 561 -15.93 -2.44 32.79
CA ALA A 561 -16.05 -1.09 33.32
C ALA A 561 -14.98 -0.78 34.39
N ALA A 562 -14.57 -1.79 35.18
CA ALA A 562 -13.49 -1.66 36.17
C ALA A 562 -12.12 -1.32 35.54
N HIS A 563 -11.96 -1.57 34.23
CA HIS A 563 -10.75 -1.32 33.46
C HIS A 563 -10.91 -0.15 32.49
N ALA A 564 -11.91 0.72 32.70
CA ALA A 564 -12.13 1.91 31.88
C ALA A 564 -10.95 2.89 31.88
N TYR A 565 -10.08 2.84 32.90
CA TYR A 565 -8.85 3.66 32.97
C TYR A 565 -7.85 3.37 31.85
N HIS A 566 -7.96 2.22 31.15
CA HIS A 566 -7.16 1.94 29.95
C HIS A 566 -7.53 2.82 28.75
N GLY A 567 -8.61 3.61 28.87
CA GLY A 567 -9.01 4.62 27.89
C GLY A 567 -9.64 4.03 26.62
N ARG A 568 -9.99 4.95 25.73
CA ARG A 568 -10.54 4.68 24.40
C ARG A 568 -9.53 5.12 23.36
N TRP A 569 -9.12 4.21 22.48
CA TRP A 569 -8.14 4.50 21.44
C TRP A 569 -8.73 4.19 20.08
N ILE A 570 -8.37 4.99 19.10
CA ILE A 570 -8.68 4.75 17.69
C ILE A 570 -7.44 4.27 16.98
N PHE A 571 -7.63 3.28 16.12
CA PHE A 571 -6.65 2.74 15.19
C PHE A 571 -7.15 3.06 13.79
N LYS A 572 -6.36 3.78 13.00
CA LYS A 572 -6.73 4.25 11.66
C LYS A 572 -5.63 3.93 10.66
N GLY A 573 -5.96 3.34 9.53
CA GLY A 573 -4.97 2.85 8.58
C GLY A 573 -5.55 2.12 7.38
N TYR A 574 -4.67 1.50 6.59
CA TYR A 574 -5.06 0.68 5.44
C TYR A 574 -4.59 -0.75 5.64
N ILE A 575 -5.32 -1.66 5.01
CA ILE A 575 -4.82 -3.01 4.77
C ILE A 575 -3.89 -2.94 3.55
N HIS A 576 -2.67 -3.38 3.75
CA HIS A 576 -1.66 -3.63 2.72
C HIS A 576 -1.42 -5.13 2.68
N GLU A 577 -2.01 -5.79 1.68
CA GLU A 577 -2.12 -7.25 1.59
C GLU A 577 -2.72 -7.90 2.86
N ARG A 578 -1.87 -8.38 3.78
CA ARG A 578 -2.24 -9.05 5.03
C ARG A 578 -1.81 -8.27 6.28
N SER A 579 -1.42 -7.01 6.10
CA SER A 579 -0.96 -6.13 7.16
C SER A 579 -1.87 -4.92 7.28
N LEU A 580 -2.54 -4.76 8.42
CA LEU A 580 -3.26 -3.54 8.76
C LEU A 580 -2.27 -2.60 9.44
N VAL A 581 -1.97 -1.49 8.78
CA VAL A 581 -0.91 -0.56 9.21
C VAL A 581 -1.46 0.84 9.27
N GLY A 582 -1.09 1.56 10.31
CA GLY A 582 -1.42 2.96 10.43
C GLY A 582 -1.07 3.54 11.78
N ARG A 583 -1.89 4.50 12.22
CA ARG A 583 -1.66 5.26 13.44
C ARG A 583 -2.77 5.02 14.43
N TRP A 584 -2.44 5.05 15.71
CA TRP A 584 -3.42 5.07 16.77
C TRP A 584 -3.40 6.41 17.51
N ARG A 585 -4.54 6.84 18.05
CA ARG A 585 -4.64 8.01 18.94
C ARG A 585 -5.65 7.77 20.06
N GLU A 586 -5.48 8.44 21.19
CA GLU A 586 -6.51 8.51 22.21
C GLU A 586 -7.68 9.45 21.81
N THR A 587 -8.84 9.31 22.45
CA THR A 587 -10.08 10.03 22.10
C THR A 587 -10.51 11.10 23.10
N GLY A 588 -9.74 11.36 24.14
CA GLY A 588 -9.95 12.42 25.12
C GLY A 588 -9.52 13.79 24.61
N THR A 589 -8.51 13.87 23.75
CA THR A 589 -8.13 15.11 23.05
C THR A 589 -9.04 15.36 21.85
N ALA A 590 -9.43 16.62 21.64
CA ALA A 590 -10.25 17.06 20.51
C ALA A 590 -9.58 16.75 19.16
N VAL A 591 -10.38 16.66 18.10
CA VAL A 591 -9.92 16.25 16.76
C VAL A 591 -8.91 17.23 16.19
N ASP A 592 -9.12 18.51 16.40
CA ASP A 592 -8.29 19.63 15.95
C ASP A 592 -6.98 19.78 16.73
N GLN A 593 -6.83 19.10 17.86
CA GLN A 593 -5.63 19.12 18.69
C GLN A 593 -4.76 17.87 18.51
N LEU A 594 -3.46 18.03 18.75
CA LEU A 594 -2.53 16.91 18.74
C LEU A 594 -2.72 16.05 20.00
N GLY A 595 -3.43 14.94 19.85
CA GLY A 595 -3.58 13.94 20.89
C GLY A 595 -2.33 13.09 21.13
N TYR A 596 -2.40 12.26 22.17
CA TYR A 596 -1.40 11.21 22.36
C TYR A 596 -1.61 10.12 21.30
N GLU A 597 -0.58 9.85 20.52
CA GLU A 597 -0.67 9.00 19.33
C GLU A 597 0.62 8.21 19.08
N GLY A 598 0.52 7.18 18.26
CA GLY A 598 1.65 6.35 17.86
C GLY A 598 1.34 5.52 16.62
N GLY A 599 2.27 4.66 16.23
CA GLY A 599 2.11 3.76 15.08
C GLY A 599 1.69 2.36 15.49
N PHE A 600 1.09 1.60 14.58
CA PHE A 600 0.83 0.17 14.79
C PHE A 600 0.97 -0.63 13.50
N VAL A 601 1.26 -1.92 13.66
CA VAL A 601 1.31 -2.91 12.59
C VAL A 601 0.65 -4.18 13.10
N LEU A 602 -0.45 -4.61 12.48
CA LEU A 602 -1.10 -5.90 12.71
C LEU A 602 -0.99 -6.77 11.47
N CYS A 603 -0.73 -8.05 11.64
CA CYS A 603 -0.71 -9.03 10.56
C CYS A 603 -1.79 -10.09 10.76
N LYS A 604 -2.44 -10.49 9.67
CA LYS A 604 -3.43 -11.57 9.67
C LYS A 604 -2.72 -12.91 9.92
N ALA A 605 -3.11 -13.63 10.98
CA ALA A 605 -2.58 -14.95 11.29
C ALA A 605 -3.06 -15.98 10.26
N ASP A 606 -2.28 -17.05 10.03
CA ASP A 606 -2.74 -18.21 9.25
C ASP A 606 -3.56 -19.12 10.15
N GLU A 607 -4.63 -19.70 9.61
CA GLU A 607 -5.48 -20.66 10.31
C GLU A 607 -4.67 -21.88 10.80
N THR A 608 -3.61 -22.26 10.09
CA THR A 608 -2.69 -23.36 10.47
C THR A 608 -1.79 -23.03 11.66
N SER A 609 -1.58 -21.77 12.01
CA SER A 609 -0.77 -21.38 13.17
C SER A 609 -1.53 -21.46 14.51
N MET A 610 -2.82 -21.83 14.49
CA MET A 610 -3.69 -21.84 15.68
C MET A 610 -3.86 -23.21 16.34
N VAL A 611 -3.25 -24.26 15.77
CA VAL A 611 -3.37 -25.65 16.25
C VAL A 611 -2.16 -26.08 17.11
N VAL A 612 -1.26 -25.15 17.47
CA VAL A 612 -0.07 -25.44 18.29
C VAL A 612 -0.16 -24.82 19.67
#